data_AF-A0A7K0CY65-F1
#
_entry.id   AF-A0A7K0CY65-F1
#
_cell.length_a   1.000
_cell.length_b   1.000
_cell.length_c   1.000
_cell.angle_alpha   90.00
_cell.angle_beta   90.00
_cell.angle_gamma   90.00
#
_symmetry.space_group_name_H-M   'P 1'
#
loop_
_entity.id
_entity.type
_entity.pdbx_description
1 polymer ?
#
loop_
_entity_poly.entity_id
_entity_poly.type
_entity_poly.pdbx_seq_one_letter_code
_entity_poly.pdbx_strand_id
1 'polypeptide(L)'
;MSYPDDFDSGLRAAFLRYERALMRNDLVELDALFAAGERPIRSDPAVTLAGHRAISEFRSGRGGAPPRELVRVHVRNLGPDRAAVVAETRRGDGARGIQTQVWERSGDGVWAIAVAHVSASAATDPSLPIASDVGVWRVLPEVEASLIGEGQLGHARVAVKDLFAVAGYAVGAGNPTWLAEAAIEVEHADAVAALLGAGANVVGIAATDELAFSLSGVNGHYGVTPNPVAPQRICGGSSSGPAAAVAGGLADIGLGTDTAGSIRVPASYCGLYGLRTTHGAVSLGGVVGLAPSFDSVGLLTRDPELLARAAAALLPGQRSVPIRTILVAPQLSELLEPDAHQSFTAAVQALTMRHAASGGELPAPRPTELPLPEGIGIDEALGAFRTVQLAEAWRMHGNFVEAHPDALTPDVAARFRAGRDIDAATEAVARQLISEIRKGWHDLLQPGVALALPSASTAAPRIDTDPEQMEIVRQATLRLTCHASLAGLPALSIPHAQSGDLPVGVCLLAGPHQDTSLTEFVAKPLVEQD
;
A
#
# COMPACT_ATOMS: atom_id res chain seq x y z
N MET A 1 -8.67 -27.72 -7.49
CA MET A 1 -9.70 -27.14 -6.61
C MET A 1 -10.14 -28.21 -5.62
N SER A 2 -9.91 -27.98 -4.32
CA SER A 2 -10.42 -28.87 -3.26
C SER A 2 -11.88 -28.51 -2.97
N TYR A 3 -12.70 -29.50 -2.63
CA TYR A 3 -14.11 -29.32 -2.29
C TYR A 3 -14.31 -29.59 -0.80
N PRO A 4 -15.30 -28.98 -0.13
CA PRO A 4 -15.63 -29.29 1.26
C PRO A 4 -15.97 -30.78 1.44
N ASP A 5 -15.58 -31.37 2.57
CA ASP A 5 -15.84 -32.78 2.89
C ASP A 5 -17.35 -33.10 3.06
N ASP A 6 -18.17 -32.08 3.33
CA ASP A 6 -19.63 -32.19 3.50
C ASP A 6 -20.42 -31.94 2.19
N PHE A 7 -19.74 -31.90 1.04
CA PHE A 7 -20.37 -31.72 -0.26
C PHE A 7 -20.97 -33.04 -0.77
N ASP A 8 -22.29 -33.19 -0.63
CA ASP A 8 -23.05 -34.32 -1.19
C ASP A 8 -22.64 -34.61 -2.64
N SER A 9 -22.34 -35.87 -2.93
CA SER A 9 -21.76 -36.27 -4.21
C SER A 9 -22.73 -36.06 -5.38
N GLY A 10 -24.03 -36.25 -5.15
CA GLY A 10 -25.09 -35.98 -6.12
C GLY A 10 -25.25 -34.50 -6.40
N LEU A 11 -25.25 -33.68 -5.35
CA LEU A 11 -25.31 -32.22 -5.46
C LEU A 11 -24.08 -31.67 -6.19
N ARG A 12 -22.89 -32.18 -5.86
CA ARG A 12 -21.64 -31.80 -6.53
C ARG A 12 -21.68 -32.13 -8.01
N ALA A 13 -22.17 -33.32 -8.38
CA ALA A 13 -22.32 -33.70 -9.76
C ALA A 13 -23.30 -32.78 -10.51
N ALA A 14 -24.44 -32.45 -9.90
CA ALA A 14 -25.44 -31.54 -10.47
C ALA A 14 -24.90 -30.11 -10.64
N PHE A 15 -24.18 -29.58 -9.64
CA PHE A 15 -23.54 -28.26 -9.73
C PHE A 15 -22.49 -28.20 -10.84
N LEU A 16 -21.63 -29.21 -10.97
CA LEU A 16 -20.62 -29.24 -12.04
C LEU A 16 -21.26 -29.43 -13.43
N ARG A 17 -22.40 -30.12 -13.49
CA ARG A 17 -23.21 -30.24 -14.71
C ARG A 17 -23.76 -28.87 -15.11
N TYR A 18 -24.28 -28.09 -14.15
CA TYR A 18 -24.70 -26.71 -14.35
C TYR A 18 -23.56 -25.82 -14.89
N GLU A 19 -22.39 -25.84 -14.27
CA GLU A 19 -21.27 -24.97 -14.69
C GLU A 19 -20.78 -25.32 -16.11
N ARG A 20 -20.72 -26.61 -16.47
CA ARG A 20 -20.39 -27.03 -17.83
C ARG A 20 -21.45 -26.58 -18.84
N ALA A 21 -22.72 -26.72 -18.51
CA ALA A 21 -23.83 -26.30 -19.35
C ALA A 21 -23.80 -24.78 -19.57
N LEU A 22 -23.50 -24.01 -18.52
CA LEU A 22 -23.37 -22.57 -18.59
C LEU A 22 -22.21 -22.14 -19.51
N MET A 23 -21.05 -22.77 -19.40
CA MET A 23 -19.88 -22.46 -20.24
C MET A 23 -20.05 -22.86 -21.71
N ARG A 24 -20.89 -23.87 -21.98
CA ARG A 24 -21.23 -24.31 -23.35
C ARG A 24 -22.45 -23.58 -23.92
N ASN A 25 -23.10 -22.73 -23.12
CA ASN A 25 -24.40 -22.15 -23.43
C ASN A 25 -25.46 -23.21 -23.82
N ASP A 26 -25.45 -24.35 -23.12
CA ASP A 26 -26.39 -25.45 -23.33
C ASP A 26 -27.71 -25.15 -22.61
N LEU A 27 -28.63 -24.51 -23.33
CA LEU A 27 -29.89 -24.04 -22.79
C LEU A 27 -30.80 -25.18 -22.32
N VAL A 28 -30.80 -26.32 -23.02
CA VAL A 28 -31.64 -27.48 -22.68
C VAL A 28 -31.21 -28.04 -21.33
N GLU A 29 -29.90 -28.18 -21.16
CA GLU A 29 -29.31 -28.71 -19.95
C GLU A 29 -29.47 -27.74 -18.76
N LEU A 30 -29.27 -26.44 -18.99
CA LEU A 30 -29.52 -25.41 -17.98
C LEU A 30 -30.98 -25.34 -17.51
N ASP A 31 -31.92 -25.58 -18.43
CA ASP A 31 -33.36 -25.60 -18.15
C ASP A 31 -33.78 -26.82 -17.34
N ALA A 32 -33.22 -27.99 -17.66
CA ALA A 32 -33.46 -29.25 -16.94
C ALA A 32 -32.94 -29.23 -15.48
N LEU A 33 -31.97 -28.37 -15.18
CA LEU A 33 -31.37 -28.23 -13.84
C LEU A 33 -32.17 -27.28 -12.93
N PHE A 34 -33.18 -26.58 -13.42
CA PHE A 34 -34.06 -25.73 -12.60
C PHE A 34 -35.29 -26.52 -12.16
N ALA A 35 -35.75 -26.26 -10.94
CA ALA A 35 -36.97 -26.88 -10.43
C ALA A 35 -38.17 -26.50 -11.31
N ALA A 36 -39.07 -27.44 -11.56
CA ALA A 36 -40.26 -27.20 -12.39
C ALA A 36 -41.33 -26.37 -11.65
N GLY A 37 -42.23 -25.75 -12.43
CA GLY A 37 -43.39 -25.01 -11.91
C GLY A 37 -43.11 -23.53 -11.60
N GLU A 38 -43.94 -22.93 -10.78
CA GLU A 38 -43.96 -21.47 -10.55
C GLU A 38 -43.03 -20.99 -9.41
N ARG A 39 -42.47 -21.94 -8.66
CA ARG A 39 -41.69 -21.63 -7.45
C ARG A 39 -40.21 -21.25 -7.65
N PRO A 40 -39.47 -21.66 -8.70
CA PRO A 40 -38.06 -21.31 -8.76
C PRO A 40 -37.88 -19.81 -8.97
N ILE A 41 -36.83 -19.25 -8.37
CA ILE A 41 -36.49 -17.83 -8.49
C ILE A 41 -35.11 -17.70 -9.11
N ARG A 42 -34.96 -16.81 -10.09
CA ARG A 42 -33.66 -16.41 -10.61
C ARG A 42 -33.53 -14.90 -10.59
N SER A 43 -32.49 -14.39 -9.97
CA SER A 43 -32.25 -12.96 -9.80
C SER A 43 -30.83 -12.59 -10.22
N ASP A 44 -30.68 -11.43 -10.85
CA ASP A 44 -29.43 -10.71 -11.05
C ASP A 44 -29.67 -9.20 -10.78
N PRO A 45 -28.66 -8.31 -10.89
CA PRO A 45 -28.85 -6.88 -10.64
C PRO A 45 -29.88 -6.19 -11.54
N ALA A 46 -30.20 -6.76 -12.70
CA ALA A 46 -31.11 -6.16 -13.68
C ALA A 46 -32.54 -6.70 -13.55
N VAL A 47 -32.72 -7.98 -13.21
CA VAL A 47 -34.05 -8.61 -13.21
C VAL A 47 -34.17 -9.74 -12.19
N THR A 48 -35.35 -9.82 -11.57
CA THR A 48 -35.78 -10.99 -10.79
C THR A 48 -36.95 -11.68 -11.50
N LEU A 49 -36.81 -12.98 -11.70
CA LEU A 49 -37.75 -13.85 -12.40
C LEU A 49 -38.26 -14.92 -11.44
N ALA A 50 -39.55 -15.18 -11.48
CA ALA A 50 -40.20 -16.26 -10.75
C ALA A 50 -40.88 -17.22 -11.74
N GLY A 51 -40.70 -18.52 -11.52
CA GLY A 51 -41.25 -19.58 -12.35
C GLY A 51 -40.30 -20.08 -13.43
N HIS A 52 -40.30 -21.39 -13.63
CA HIS A 52 -39.41 -22.11 -14.54
C HIS A 52 -39.49 -21.56 -15.97
N ARG A 53 -40.72 -21.36 -16.47
CA ARG A 53 -40.96 -20.79 -17.81
C ARG A 53 -40.33 -19.41 -18.01
N ALA A 54 -40.47 -18.51 -17.05
CA ALA A 54 -39.91 -17.16 -17.15
C ALA A 54 -38.37 -17.18 -17.17
N ILE A 55 -37.77 -18.10 -16.40
CA ILE A 55 -36.31 -18.30 -16.38
C ILE A 55 -35.83 -18.87 -17.72
N SER A 56 -36.57 -19.82 -18.30
CA SER A 56 -36.28 -20.44 -19.59
C SER A 56 -36.34 -19.43 -20.74
N GLU A 57 -37.43 -18.66 -20.83
CA GLU A 57 -37.62 -17.61 -21.84
C GLU A 57 -36.55 -16.51 -21.73
N PHE A 58 -36.17 -16.11 -20.51
CA PHE A 58 -35.09 -15.15 -20.31
C PHE A 58 -33.74 -15.66 -20.83
N ARG A 59 -33.44 -16.95 -20.63
CA ARG A 59 -32.17 -17.54 -21.07
C ARG A 59 -32.07 -17.69 -22.58
N SER A 60 -33.16 -18.05 -23.25
CA SER A 60 -33.18 -18.17 -24.71
C SER A 60 -33.02 -16.82 -25.41
N GLY A 61 -33.42 -15.72 -24.76
CA GLY A 61 -33.25 -14.36 -25.27
C GLY A 61 -31.87 -13.73 -25.02
N ARG A 62 -30.96 -14.37 -24.29
CA ARG A 62 -29.64 -13.82 -23.93
C ARG A 62 -28.51 -14.55 -24.65
N GLY A 63 -27.42 -13.84 -24.95
CA GLY A 63 -26.14 -14.48 -25.31
C GLY A 63 -25.57 -15.31 -24.16
N GLY A 64 -24.64 -16.22 -24.47
CA GLY A 64 -24.00 -17.08 -23.46
C GLY A 64 -23.31 -16.30 -22.34
N ALA A 65 -23.11 -16.97 -21.21
CA ALA A 65 -22.37 -16.37 -20.10
C ALA A 65 -20.91 -16.08 -20.51
N PRO A 66 -20.30 -14.98 -20.03
CA PRO A 66 -18.89 -14.72 -20.27
C PRO A 66 -18.02 -15.88 -19.76
N PRO A 67 -16.92 -16.21 -20.46
CA PRO A 67 -15.95 -17.19 -19.98
C PRO A 67 -15.44 -16.82 -18.58
N ARG A 68 -15.42 -17.81 -17.67
CA ARG A 68 -15.01 -17.62 -16.27
C ARG A 68 -14.41 -18.91 -15.70
N GLU A 69 -13.55 -18.76 -14.71
CA GLU A 69 -13.04 -19.86 -13.88
C GLU A 69 -13.70 -19.88 -12.51
N LEU A 70 -13.87 -21.06 -11.92
CA LEU A 70 -14.28 -21.24 -10.53
C LEU A 70 -13.07 -21.04 -9.62
N VAL A 71 -13.15 -20.08 -8.70
CA VAL A 71 -12.10 -19.78 -7.72
C VAL A 71 -12.34 -20.55 -6.43
N ARG A 72 -13.57 -20.51 -5.92
CA ARG A 72 -13.97 -21.13 -4.65
C ARG A 72 -15.44 -21.54 -4.69
N VAL A 73 -15.77 -22.66 -4.03
CA VAL A 73 -17.16 -23.12 -3.87
C VAL A 73 -17.38 -23.41 -2.40
N HIS A 74 -18.39 -22.77 -1.83
CA HIS A 74 -18.85 -22.98 -0.46
C HIS A 74 -20.18 -23.72 -0.50
N VAL A 75 -20.37 -24.66 0.41
CA VAL A 75 -21.60 -25.44 0.51
C VAL A 75 -22.12 -25.34 1.94
N ARG A 76 -23.43 -25.15 2.08
CA ARG A 76 -24.12 -25.19 3.36
C ARG A 76 -25.35 -26.05 3.24
N ASN A 77 -25.36 -27.20 3.90
CA ASN A 77 -26.55 -28.04 4.01
C ASN A 77 -27.60 -27.30 4.85
N LEU A 78 -28.80 -27.13 4.28
CA LEU A 78 -29.95 -26.45 4.90
C LEU A 78 -30.99 -27.46 5.43
N GLY A 79 -30.80 -28.75 5.13
CA GLY A 79 -31.63 -29.87 5.51
C GLY A 79 -31.20 -31.13 4.77
N PRO A 80 -31.90 -32.27 4.96
CA PRO A 80 -31.55 -33.54 4.30
C PRO A 80 -31.68 -33.49 2.77
N ASP A 81 -32.59 -32.66 2.26
CA ASP A 81 -32.89 -32.54 0.83
C ASP A 81 -32.71 -31.10 0.32
N ARG A 82 -31.93 -30.26 1.02
CA ARG A 82 -31.70 -28.86 0.67
C ARG A 82 -30.29 -28.40 0.97
N ALA A 83 -29.69 -27.65 0.05
CA ALA A 83 -28.38 -27.05 0.25
C ALA A 83 -28.26 -25.69 -0.44
N ALA A 84 -27.48 -24.79 0.15
CA ALA A 84 -26.98 -23.60 -0.52
C ALA A 84 -25.57 -23.87 -1.05
N VAL A 85 -25.33 -23.50 -2.30
CA VAL A 85 -24.03 -23.53 -2.96
C VAL A 85 -23.68 -22.11 -3.37
N VAL A 86 -22.54 -21.59 -2.90
CA VAL A 86 -22.02 -20.28 -3.28
C VAL A 86 -20.72 -20.48 -4.06
N ALA A 87 -20.72 -20.09 -5.33
CA ALA A 87 -19.57 -20.16 -6.21
C ALA A 87 -18.99 -18.77 -6.45
N GLU A 88 -17.70 -18.62 -6.14
CA GLU A 88 -16.89 -17.47 -6.50
C GLU A 88 -16.19 -17.75 -7.84
N THR A 89 -16.29 -16.80 -8.77
CA THR A 89 -15.76 -16.92 -10.13
C THR A 89 -14.90 -15.73 -10.50
N ARG A 90 -13.96 -15.95 -11.42
CA ARG A 90 -13.10 -14.91 -11.99
C ARG A 90 -13.16 -14.98 -13.51
N ARG A 91 -13.26 -13.81 -14.16
CA ARG A 91 -13.21 -13.68 -15.62
C ARG A 91 -11.79 -13.35 -16.07
N GLY A 92 -11.49 -13.55 -17.36
CA GLY A 92 -10.19 -13.22 -17.95
C GLY A 92 -9.80 -11.73 -17.86
N ASP A 93 -10.77 -10.84 -17.65
CA ASP A 93 -10.58 -9.40 -17.41
C ASP A 93 -10.42 -9.05 -15.91
N GLY A 94 -10.27 -10.04 -15.03
CA GLY A 94 -10.13 -9.86 -13.59
C GLY A 94 -11.44 -9.62 -12.83
N ALA A 95 -12.58 -9.44 -13.52
CA ALA A 95 -13.85 -9.22 -12.87
C ALA A 95 -14.27 -10.45 -12.02
N ARG A 96 -14.80 -10.18 -10.82
CA ARG A 96 -15.29 -11.21 -9.90
C ARG A 96 -16.80 -11.38 -10.02
N GLY A 97 -17.25 -12.62 -9.96
CA GLY A 97 -18.66 -12.97 -9.91
C GLY A 97 -18.96 -13.88 -8.74
N ILE A 98 -20.12 -13.68 -8.11
CA ILE A 98 -20.66 -14.56 -7.07
C ILE A 98 -21.98 -15.13 -7.58
N GLN A 99 -22.11 -16.44 -7.49
CA GLN A 99 -23.34 -17.16 -7.79
C GLN A 99 -23.79 -17.93 -6.56
N THR A 100 -24.95 -17.58 -6.03
CA THR A 100 -25.60 -18.29 -4.93
C THR A 100 -26.75 -19.09 -5.48
N GLN A 101 -26.75 -20.41 -5.25
CA GLN A 101 -27.83 -21.30 -5.63
C GLN A 101 -28.36 -22.04 -4.41
N VAL A 102 -29.68 -22.10 -4.26
CA VAL A 102 -30.35 -23.04 -3.37
C VAL A 102 -30.84 -24.20 -4.21
N TRP A 103 -30.40 -25.39 -3.84
CA TRP A 103 -30.73 -26.65 -4.47
C TRP A 103 -31.70 -27.44 -3.58
N GLU A 104 -32.68 -28.08 -4.21
CA GLU A 104 -33.61 -28.99 -3.56
C GLU A 104 -33.54 -30.36 -4.22
N ARG A 105 -33.58 -31.42 -3.40
CA ARG A 105 -33.62 -32.80 -3.87
C ARG A 105 -35.06 -33.29 -3.88
N SER A 106 -35.54 -33.78 -5.01
CA SER A 106 -36.85 -34.43 -5.11
C SER A 106 -36.80 -35.84 -4.51
N GLY A 107 -37.98 -36.43 -4.27
CA GLY A 107 -38.10 -37.76 -3.66
C GLY A 107 -37.50 -38.91 -4.49
N ASP A 108 -37.18 -38.68 -5.76
CA ASP A 108 -36.44 -39.57 -6.67
C ASP A 108 -34.92 -39.33 -6.63
N GLY A 109 -34.42 -38.46 -5.74
CA GLY A 109 -33.00 -38.20 -5.53
C GLY A 109 -32.38 -37.18 -6.47
N VAL A 110 -33.16 -36.55 -7.35
CA VAL A 110 -32.65 -35.57 -8.33
C VAL A 110 -32.52 -34.19 -7.70
N TRP A 111 -31.36 -33.55 -7.86
CA TRP A 111 -31.12 -32.18 -7.40
C TRP A 111 -31.51 -31.17 -8.48
N ALA A 112 -32.30 -30.16 -8.11
CA ALA A 112 -32.70 -29.06 -8.96
C ALA A 112 -32.54 -27.71 -8.25
N ILE A 113 -32.27 -26.66 -9.03
CA ILE A 113 -32.11 -25.30 -8.54
C ILE A 113 -33.48 -24.69 -8.26
N ALA A 114 -33.74 -24.38 -6.99
CA ALA A 114 -34.94 -23.67 -6.55
C ALA A 114 -34.71 -22.16 -6.50
N VAL A 115 -33.51 -21.70 -6.16
CA VAL A 115 -33.16 -20.27 -6.17
C VAL A 115 -31.80 -20.09 -6.80
N ALA A 116 -31.65 -19.12 -7.68
CA ALA A 116 -30.36 -18.68 -8.20
C ALA A 116 -30.25 -17.16 -8.12
N HIS A 117 -29.24 -16.66 -7.42
CA HIS A 117 -28.83 -15.27 -7.46
C HIS A 117 -27.45 -15.20 -8.09
N VAL A 118 -27.30 -14.33 -9.09
CA VAL A 118 -26.01 -14.06 -9.72
C VAL A 118 -25.70 -12.59 -9.53
N SER A 119 -24.66 -12.29 -8.76
CA SER A 119 -24.06 -10.97 -8.73
C SER A 119 -22.77 -11.02 -9.54
N ALA A 120 -22.69 -10.16 -10.55
CA ALA A 120 -21.43 -9.84 -11.20
C ALA A 120 -21.15 -8.39 -10.83
N SER A 121 -19.99 -8.11 -10.24
CA SER A 121 -19.48 -6.76 -10.36
C SER A 121 -19.07 -6.58 -11.82
N ALA A 122 -19.18 -5.36 -12.35
CA ALA A 122 -18.30 -5.01 -13.46
C ALA A 122 -16.84 -5.29 -13.04
N ALA A 123 -15.87 -5.19 -13.94
CA ALA A 123 -14.57 -4.74 -13.47
C ALA A 123 -14.83 -3.35 -12.85
N THR A 124 -15.16 -3.29 -11.56
CA THR A 124 -15.13 -2.05 -10.82
C THR A 124 -13.69 -1.66 -10.91
N ASP A 125 -13.41 -0.61 -11.67
CA ASP A 125 -12.19 0.11 -11.48
C ASP A 125 -12.16 0.46 -9.98
N PRO A 126 -11.27 -0.17 -9.18
CA PRO A 126 -11.18 0.13 -7.76
C PRO A 126 -10.86 1.61 -7.51
N SER A 127 -10.52 2.37 -8.55
CA SER A 127 -10.37 3.83 -8.56
C SER A 127 -11.68 4.61 -8.39
N LEU A 128 -12.85 4.11 -8.81
CA LEU A 128 -14.08 4.90 -8.86
C LEU A 128 -14.63 5.35 -7.48
N PRO A 129 -14.59 4.52 -6.41
CA PRO A 129 -14.99 4.96 -5.08
C PRO A 129 -14.00 5.96 -4.44
N ILE A 130 -12.73 5.93 -4.85
CA ILE A 130 -11.65 6.71 -4.23
C ILE A 130 -11.28 7.98 -5.03
N ALA A 131 -11.68 8.08 -6.29
CA ALA A 131 -11.35 9.21 -7.17
C ALA A 131 -11.81 10.56 -6.62
N SER A 132 -12.93 10.57 -5.90
CA SER A 132 -13.50 11.74 -5.24
C SER A 132 -13.46 11.67 -3.72
N ASP A 133 -12.71 10.72 -3.14
CA ASP A 133 -12.67 10.52 -1.68
C ASP A 133 -11.76 11.57 -1.04
N VAL A 134 -12.33 12.35 -0.11
CA VAL A 134 -11.62 13.37 0.66
C VAL A 134 -10.55 12.78 1.58
N GLY A 135 -10.64 11.49 1.89
CA GLY A 135 -9.59 10.73 2.57
C GLY A 135 -8.35 10.52 1.69
N VAL A 136 -8.48 10.62 0.36
CA VAL A 136 -7.36 10.52 -0.60
C VAL A 136 -6.89 11.90 -1.06
N TRP A 137 -7.82 12.83 -1.29
CA TRP A 137 -7.53 14.14 -1.89
C TRP A 137 -7.99 15.29 -1.01
N ARG A 138 -7.12 16.29 -0.79
CA ARG A 138 -7.54 17.61 -0.34
C ARG A 138 -8.03 18.46 -1.51
N VAL A 139 -7.27 18.46 -2.61
CA VAL A 139 -7.66 19.10 -3.88
C VAL A 139 -7.80 18.00 -4.91
N LEU A 140 -9.03 17.84 -5.40
CA LEU A 140 -9.39 16.81 -6.36
C LEU A 140 -8.67 17.00 -7.70
N PRO A 141 -8.47 15.90 -8.44
CA PRO A 141 -7.98 15.99 -9.80
C PRO A 141 -8.89 16.76 -10.74
N GLU A 142 -8.32 17.73 -11.43
CA GLU A 142 -8.98 18.36 -12.57
C GLU A 142 -8.96 17.38 -13.76
N VAL A 143 -10.14 17.13 -14.32
CA VAL A 143 -10.36 16.16 -15.42
C VAL A 143 -9.59 16.53 -16.69
N GLU A 144 -9.12 17.78 -16.80
CA GLU A 144 -8.40 18.32 -17.95
C GLU A 144 -7.14 19.08 -17.52
N ALA A 145 -6.27 18.47 -16.70
CA ALA A 145 -4.94 19.02 -16.51
C ALA A 145 -4.24 19.09 -17.88
N SER A 146 -3.93 20.31 -18.34
CA SER A 146 -3.16 20.51 -19.57
C SER A 146 -1.86 19.72 -19.48
N LEU A 147 -1.59 18.84 -20.44
CA LEU A 147 -0.33 18.11 -20.50
C LEU A 147 0.80 19.12 -20.76
N ILE A 148 1.62 19.37 -19.74
CA ILE A 148 2.74 20.31 -19.84
C ILE A 148 4.04 19.50 -20.00
N GLY A 149 4.85 19.89 -20.99
CA GLY A 149 6.25 19.49 -21.13
C GLY A 149 6.50 18.14 -21.78
N GLU A 150 7.55 18.06 -22.63
CA GLU A 150 8.18 16.81 -23.03
C GLU A 150 9.29 16.45 -22.03
N GLY A 151 9.43 15.19 -21.63
CA GLY A 151 10.46 14.80 -20.68
C GLY A 151 10.46 13.31 -20.33
N GLN A 152 11.45 12.88 -19.54
CA GLN A 152 11.65 11.46 -19.21
C GLN A 152 10.49 10.81 -18.44
N LEU A 153 9.59 11.62 -17.86
CA LEU A 153 8.41 11.15 -17.15
C LEU A 153 7.16 11.02 -18.02
N GLY A 154 7.21 11.41 -19.30
CA GLY A 154 6.18 11.08 -20.29
C GLY A 154 4.75 11.41 -19.87
N HIS A 155 4.53 12.58 -19.26
CA HIS A 155 3.26 13.04 -18.72
C HIS A 155 2.68 12.24 -17.55
N ALA A 156 3.53 11.50 -16.80
CA ALA A 156 3.12 10.79 -15.59
C ALA A 156 2.34 11.69 -14.63
N ARG A 157 1.26 11.15 -14.07
CA ARG A 157 0.36 11.84 -13.14
C ARG A 157 0.92 11.79 -11.72
N VAL A 158 1.06 12.95 -11.08
CA VAL A 158 1.64 13.07 -9.73
C VAL A 158 0.56 13.43 -8.71
N ALA A 159 0.37 12.57 -7.70
CA ALA A 159 -0.36 12.89 -6.49
C ALA A 159 0.62 13.51 -5.48
N VAL A 160 0.45 14.79 -5.16
CA VAL A 160 1.37 15.53 -4.28
C VAL A 160 0.82 15.55 -2.87
N LYS A 161 1.56 15.01 -1.90
CA LYS A 161 1.19 15.10 -0.47
C LYS A 161 0.96 16.56 -0.07
N ASP A 162 -0.05 16.81 0.75
CA ASP A 162 -0.42 18.13 1.27
C ASP A 162 0.55 18.71 2.33
N LEU A 163 1.85 18.60 2.05
CA LEU A 163 2.96 19.26 2.74
C LEU A 163 3.84 20.05 1.78
N PHE A 164 3.70 19.82 0.47
CA PHE A 164 4.48 20.48 -0.56
C PHE A 164 3.70 21.68 -1.09
N ALA A 165 4.38 22.81 -1.22
CA ALA A 165 3.88 23.97 -1.95
C ALA A 165 3.55 23.58 -3.40
N VAL A 166 2.34 23.89 -3.82
CA VAL A 166 1.90 23.83 -5.21
C VAL A 166 1.38 25.22 -5.55
N ALA A 167 2.03 25.89 -6.51
CA ALA A 167 1.68 27.25 -6.89
C ALA A 167 0.17 27.40 -7.16
N GLY A 168 -0.44 28.43 -6.58
CA GLY A 168 -1.88 28.67 -6.64
C GLY A 168 -2.69 28.04 -5.51
N TYR A 169 -2.08 27.25 -4.63
CA TYR A 169 -2.75 26.57 -3.52
C TYR A 169 -2.06 26.87 -2.18
N ALA A 170 -2.84 26.97 -1.11
CA ALA A 170 -2.32 26.93 0.27
C ALA A 170 -1.96 25.49 0.67
N VAL A 171 -0.96 25.32 1.52
CA VAL A 171 -0.56 24.01 2.07
C VAL A 171 -1.38 23.71 3.33
N GLY A 172 -2.15 22.63 3.32
CA GLY A 172 -3.09 22.33 4.42
C GLY A 172 -2.49 21.51 5.56
N ALA A 173 -1.38 20.80 5.34
CA ALA A 173 -0.70 19.97 6.33
C ALA A 173 -1.62 19.00 7.09
N GLY A 174 -2.72 18.58 6.45
CA GLY A 174 -3.71 17.69 7.07
C GLY A 174 -4.40 18.29 8.29
N ASN A 175 -4.45 19.62 8.44
CA ASN A 175 -5.13 20.30 9.55
C ASN A 175 -5.98 21.49 9.04
N PRO A 176 -7.29 21.56 9.35
CA PRO A 176 -8.17 22.60 8.83
C PRO A 176 -7.86 24.00 9.40
N THR A 177 -7.42 24.10 10.66
CA THR A 177 -7.03 25.37 11.27
C THR A 177 -5.75 25.91 10.64
N TRP A 178 -4.75 25.04 10.43
CA TRP A 178 -3.54 25.38 9.68
C TRP A 178 -3.88 25.88 8.28
N LEU A 179 -4.72 25.14 7.55
CA LEU A 179 -5.13 25.50 6.19
C LEU A 179 -5.84 26.86 6.13
N ALA A 180 -6.66 27.20 7.13
CA ALA A 180 -7.38 28.46 7.18
C ALA A 180 -6.46 29.69 7.32
N GLU A 181 -5.28 29.51 7.92
CA GLU A 181 -4.28 30.56 8.12
C GLU A 181 -3.15 30.55 7.07
N ALA A 182 -3.03 29.45 6.31
CA ALA A 182 -2.00 29.28 5.30
C ALA A 182 -2.19 30.25 4.12
N ALA A 183 -1.09 30.90 3.70
CA ALA A 183 -1.08 31.71 2.50
C ALA A 183 -1.12 30.83 1.24
N ILE A 184 -1.61 31.40 0.14
CA ILE A 184 -1.52 30.76 -1.18
C ILE A 184 -0.06 30.81 -1.63
N GLU A 185 0.48 29.65 -1.98
CA GLU A 185 1.85 29.54 -2.48
C GLU A 185 1.98 30.12 -3.88
N VAL A 186 3.03 30.92 -4.10
CA VAL A 186 3.32 31.54 -5.40
C VAL A 186 4.22 30.67 -6.28
N GLU A 187 4.98 29.78 -5.66
CA GLU A 187 5.94 28.90 -6.32
C GLU A 187 5.69 27.44 -5.91
N HIS A 188 6.11 26.51 -6.75
CA HIS A 188 6.10 25.09 -6.42
C HIS A 188 7.26 24.78 -5.47
N ALA A 189 7.06 23.80 -4.58
CA ALA A 189 8.17 23.19 -3.85
C ALA A 189 9.21 22.63 -4.84
N ASP A 190 10.48 22.63 -4.45
CA ASP A 190 11.59 22.28 -5.36
C ASP A 190 11.41 20.88 -5.98
N ALA A 191 10.96 19.91 -5.17
CA ALA A 191 10.68 18.55 -5.64
C ALA A 191 9.51 18.50 -6.65
N VAL A 192 8.48 19.33 -6.46
CA VAL A 192 7.35 19.43 -7.40
C VAL A 192 7.83 20.06 -8.71
N ALA A 193 8.58 21.17 -8.63
CA ALA A 193 9.16 21.83 -9.79
C ALA A 193 10.09 20.90 -10.60
N ALA A 194 10.90 20.08 -9.93
CA ALA A 194 11.77 19.11 -10.57
C ALA A 194 11.00 18.02 -11.35
N LEU A 195 9.91 17.49 -10.77
CA LEU A 195 9.07 16.51 -11.47
C LEU A 195 8.32 17.13 -12.66
N LEU A 196 7.78 18.34 -12.50
CA LEU A 196 7.14 19.09 -13.59
C LEU A 196 8.13 19.39 -14.72
N GLY A 197 9.34 19.84 -14.37
CA GLY A 197 10.43 20.09 -15.33
C GLY A 197 10.90 18.82 -16.06
N ALA A 198 10.67 17.64 -15.49
CA ALA A 198 10.94 16.34 -16.13
C ALA A 198 9.74 15.79 -16.94
N GLY A 199 8.69 16.58 -17.12
CA GLY A 199 7.53 16.28 -17.96
C GLY A 199 6.41 15.52 -17.24
N ALA A 200 6.33 15.56 -15.91
CA ALA A 200 5.18 15.05 -15.15
C ALA A 200 4.11 16.12 -14.96
N ASN A 201 2.89 15.72 -14.58
CA ASN A 201 1.79 16.64 -14.31
C ASN A 201 1.22 16.40 -12.90
N VAL A 202 1.05 17.45 -12.11
CA VAL A 202 0.34 17.35 -10.84
C VAL A 202 -1.15 17.16 -11.13
N VAL A 203 -1.69 16.02 -10.69
CA VAL A 203 -3.12 15.73 -10.83
C VAL A 203 -3.89 16.02 -9.57
N GLY A 204 -3.27 16.42 -8.47
CA GLY A 204 -4.02 16.78 -7.27
C GLY A 204 -3.15 16.87 -6.04
N ILE A 205 -3.71 17.49 -5.00
CA ILE A 205 -3.08 17.59 -3.69
C ILE A 205 -3.71 16.53 -2.80
N ALA A 206 -2.93 15.50 -2.49
CA ALA A 206 -3.34 14.31 -1.78
C ALA A 206 -3.26 14.50 -0.26
N ALA A 207 -4.18 13.85 0.45
CA ALA A 207 -4.28 13.90 1.89
C ALA A 207 -3.01 13.40 2.61
N THR A 208 -2.81 13.86 3.84
CA THR A 208 -1.72 13.47 4.73
C THR A 208 -2.26 13.27 6.14
N ASP A 209 -1.55 12.47 6.94
CA ASP A 209 -1.76 12.52 8.39
C ASP A 209 -1.50 13.94 8.90
N GLU A 210 -2.24 14.33 9.94
CA GLU A 210 -2.16 15.66 10.56
C GLU A 210 -0.72 16.02 10.94
N LEU A 211 -0.22 17.12 10.36
CA LEU A 211 1.15 17.64 10.51
C LEU A 211 2.24 16.56 10.29
N ALA A 212 1.93 15.55 9.47
CA ALA A 212 2.76 14.38 9.22
C ALA A 212 3.08 13.52 10.46
N PHE A 213 2.47 13.77 11.62
CA PHE A 213 2.89 13.18 12.91
C PHE A 213 2.16 11.88 13.27
N SER A 214 2.03 10.99 12.30
CA SER A 214 1.48 9.64 12.45
C SER A 214 2.08 8.69 11.39
N LEU A 215 1.73 7.40 11.49
CA LEU A 215 2.09 6.35 10.55
C LEU A 215 0.87 5.57 10.04
N SER A 216 -0.34 6.04 10.30
CA SER A 216 -1.56 5.25 10.09
C SER A 216 -2.29 5.55 8.79
N GLY A 217 -2.29 6.78 8.29
CA GLY A 217 -3.24 7.17 7.24
C GLY A 217 -4.64 7.48 7.78
N VAL A 218 -4.75 7.73 9.09
CA VAL A 218 -5.98 8.15 9.76
C VAL A 218 -5.81 9.60 10.21
N ASN A 219 -6.65 10.47 9.68
CA ASN A 219 -6.67 11.88 10.03
C ASN A 219 -8.00 12.21 10.73
N GLY A 220 -7.98 12.69 11.97
CA GLY A 220 -9.21 12.95 12.74
C GLY A 220 -10.12 14.04 12.15
N HIS A 221 -9.58 14.89 11.26
CA HIS A 221 -10.35 15.95 10.60
C HIS A 221 -10.94 15.51 9.26
N TYR A 222 -10.20 14.70 8.50
CA TYR A 222 -10.55 14.32 7.13
C TYR A 222 -10.95 12.84 6.96
N GLY A 223 -10.87 12.05 8.03
CA GLY A 223 -11.22 10.65 8.05
C GLY A 223 -10.05 9.71 7.72
N VAL A 224 -10.40 8.49 7.34
CA VAL A 224 -9.44 7.42 7.04
C VAL A 224 -9.17 7.37 5.55
N THR A 225 -7.91 7.40 5.13
CA THR A 225 -7.55 7.16 3.73
C THR A 225 -7.84 5.69 3.37
N PRO A 226 -8.69 5.41 2.36
CA PRO A 226 -9.03 4.05 1.95
C PRO A 226 -7.84 3.32 1.34
N ASN A 227 -7.57 2.08 1.76
CA ASN A 227 -6.54 1.23 1.17
C ASN A 227 -7.11 0.41 -0.01
N PRO A 228 -6.75 0.70 -1.28
CA PRO A 228 -7.39 0.08 -2.44
C PRO A 228 -7.09 -1.41 -2.60
N VAL A 229 -5.95 -1.89 -2.09
CA VAL A 229 -5.52 -3.28 -2.21
C VAL A 229 -5.84 -4.12 -0.97
N ALA A 230 -6.19 -3.46 0.13
CA ALA A 230 -6.58 -4.09 1.39
C ALA A 230 -7.79 -3.38 2.02
N PRO A 231 -9.02 -3.61 1.52
CA PRO A 231 -10.21 -2.97 2.05
C PRO A 231 -10.39 -3.17 3.57
N GLN A 232 -10.92 -2.15 4.26
CA GLN A 232 -11.07 -2.08 5.72
C GLN A 232 -9.76 -2.08 6.53
N ARG A 233 -8.62 -1.91 5.86
CA ARG A 233 -7.31 -1.78 6.49
C ARG A 233 -6.72 -0.41 6.19
N ILE A 234 -5.81 0.02 7.06
CA ILE A 234 -5.19 1.33 6.94
C ILE A 234 -4.23 1.37 5.73
N CYS A 235 -4.07 2.53 5.11
CA CYS A 235 -3.04 2.73 4.08
C CYS A 235 -1.63 2.78 4.66
N GLY A 236 -1.50 3.10 5.95
CA GLY A 236 -0.25 3.61 6.48
C GLY A 236 -0.07 5.08 6.13
N GLY A 237 0.85 5.74 6.81
CA GLY A 237 1.01 7.18 6.74
C GLY A 237 2.42 7.64 7.09
N SER A 238 2.72 8.93 7.03
CA SER A 238 1.77 10.03 6.77
C SER A 238 1.49 10.32 5.29
N SER A 239 2.18 9.67 4.35
CA SER A 239 1.93 9.85 2.91
C SER A 239 0.80 8.93 2.40
N SER A 240 -0.32 8.89 3.12
CA SER A 240 -1.44 7.99 2.88
C SER A 240 -2.17 8.28 1.57
N GLY A 241 -2.53 9.55 1.33
CA GLY A 241 -3.20 9.98 0.10
C GLY A 241 -2.42 9.64 -1.16
N PRO A 242 -1.12 10.03 -1.28
CA PRO A 242 -0.29 9.64 -2.41
C PRO A 242 -0.23 8.12 -2.64
N ALA A 243 -0.14 7.32 -1.58
CA ALA A 243 -0.12 5.87 -1.70
C ALA A 243 -1.46 5.31 -2.21
N ALA A 244 -2.57 5.75 -1.64
CA ALA A 244 -3.91 5.34 -2.09
C ALA A 244 -4.17 5.75 -3.54
N ALA A 245 -3.77 6.96 -3.94
CA ALA A 245 -3.92 7.45 -5.31
C ALA A 245 -3.13 6.58 -6.32
N VAL A 246 -1.89 6.21 -5.99
CA VAL A 246 -1.05 5.37 -6.86
C VAL A 246 -1.54 3.92 -6.89
N ALA A 247 -1.84 3.33 -5.72
CA ALA A 247 -2.32 1.97 -5.62
C ALA A 247 -3.67 1.78 -6.32
N GLY A 248 -4.52 2.81 -6.26
CA GLY A 248 -5.81 2.85 -6.94
C GLY A 248 -5.76 3.29 -8.40
N GLY A 249 -4.57 3.56 -8.97
CA GLY A 249 -4.42 3.93 -10.38
C GLY A 249 -4.87 5.36 -10.75
N LEU A 250 -5.17 6.20 -9.76
CA LEU A 250 -5.52 7.61 -9.94
C LEU A 250 -4.32 8.50 -10.27
N ALA A 251 -3.14 8.07 -9.83
CA ALA A 251 -1.85 8.69 -10.15
C ALA A 251 -0.81 7.62 -10.51
N ASP A 252 0.25 8.03 -11.17
CA ASP A 252 1.37 7.16 -11.56
C ASP A 252 2.54 7.30 -10.58
N ILE A 253 2.71 8.50 -10.00
CA ILE A 253 3.70 8.85 -9.00
C ILE A 253 3.01 9.47 -7.79
N GLY A 254 3.35 9.00 -6.60
CA GLY A 254 2.99 9.64 -5.34
C GLY A 254 4.23 10.35 -4.78
N LEU A 255 4.15 11.67 -4.61
CA LEU A 255 5.20 12.46 -3.97
C LEU A 255 4.87 12.66 -2.50
N GLY A 256 5.79 12.32 -1.60
CA GLY A 256 5.58 12.43 -0.16
C GLY A 256 6.86 12.67 0.63
N THR A 257 6.78 12.48 1.94
CA THR A 257 7.91 12.66 2.87
C THR A 257 8.06 11.44 3.77
N ASP A 258 9.29 11.15 4.22
CA ASP A 258 9.62 10.08 5.16
C ASP A 258 10.51 10.61 6.30
N THR A 259 9.91 10.86 7.46
CA THR A 259 10.63 11.19 8.70
C THR A 259 10.92 9.93 9.52
N ALA A 260 9.96 9.01 9.58
CA ALA A 260 10.00 7.82 10.43
C ALA A 260 9.43 6.57 9.74
N GLY A 261 9.39 6.54 8.41
CA GLY A 261 8.75 5.47 7.63
C GLY A 261 7.60 5.93 6.74
N SER A 262 7.34 7.23 6.65
CA SER A 262 6.14 7.77 6.00
C SER A 262 6.05 7.62 4.48
N ILE A 263 7.06 7.00 3.84
CA ILE A 263 6.98 6.46 2.48
C ILE A 263 6.99 4.93 2.51
N ARG A 264 7.88 4.33 3.30
CA ARG A 264 8.09 2.87 3.34
C ARG A 264 6.91 2.08 3.90
N VAL A 265 6.26 2.61 4.94
CA VAL A 265 5.08 2.00 5.57
C VAL A 265 3.89 2.01 4.61
N PRO A 266 3.48 3.16 4.03
CA PRO A 266 2.39 3.13 3.06
C PRO A 266 2.74 2.36 1.78
N ALA A 267 4.01 2.36 1.35
CA ALA A 267 4.44 1.48 0.25
C ALA A 267 4.21 -0.01 0.58
N SER A 268 4.57 -0.44 1.79
CA SER A 268 4.35 -1.82 2.28
C SER A 268 2.87 -2.18 2.27
N TYR A 269 2.03 -1.35 2.89
CA TYR A 269 0.61 -1.63 3.11
C TYR A 269 -0.24 -1.51 1.85
N CYS A 270 0.18 -0.69 0.88
CA CYS A 270 -0.51 -0.51 -0.39
C CYS A 270 0.10 -1.30 -1.55
N GLY A 271 1.13 -2.12 -1.31
CA GLY A 271 1.74 -2.96 -2.35
C GLY A 271 2.44 -2.15 -3.44
N LEU A 272 3.18 -1.10 -3.05
CA LEU A 272 3.89 -0.19 -3.96
C LEU A 272 5.40 -0.30 -3.79
N TYR A 273 6.14 0.16 -4.79
CA TYR A 273 7.53 0.54 -4.60
C TYR A 273 7.59 1.91 -3.93
N GLY A 274 8.44 2.06 -2.91
CA GLY A 274 8.56 3.30 -2.15
C GLY A 274 10.00 3.69 -1.87
N LEU A 275 10.48 4.79 -2.46
CA LEU A 275 11.82 5.31 -2.22
C LEU A 275 11.76 6.46 -1.22
N ARG A 276 12.39 6.28 -0.05
CA ARG A 276 12.91 7.38 0.77
C ARG A 276 14.28 7.75 0.24
N THR A 277 14.52 9.02 -0.07
CA THR A 277 15.85 9.46 -0.52
C THR A 277 16.83 9.61 0.65
N THR A 278 18.11 9.63 0.34
CA THR A 278 19.18 10.08 1.23
C THR A 278 18.79 11.44 1.82
N HIS A 279 19.01 11.62 3.13
CA HIS A 279 18.70 12.88 3.80
C HIS A 279 19.51 14.02 3.17
N GLY A 280 18.83 15.12 2.84
CA GLY A 280 19.43 16.29 2.19
C GLY A 280 19.80 16.13 0.71
N ALA A 281 19.56 14.97 0.08
CA ALA A 281 19.86 14.78 -1.35
C ALA A 281 18.82 15.42 -2.29
N VAL A 282 17.57 15.57 -1.81
CA VAL A 282 16.51 16.33 -2.49
C VAL A 282 16.14 17.51 -1.58
N SER A 283 15.99 18.70 -2.16
CA SER A 283 15.62 19.89 -1.42
C SER A 283 14.24 19.75 -0.76
N LEU A 284 14.12 20.28 0.45
CA LEU A 284 12.85 20.46 1.18
C LEU A 284 12.32 21.90 1.04
N GLY A 285 12.85 22.70 0.11
CA GLY A 285 12.34 24.02 -0.22
C GLY A 285 10.86 23.96 -0.59
N GLY A 286 10.03 24.76 0.09
CA GLY A 286 8.58 24.75 -0.06
C GLY A 286 7.88 23.54 0.58
N VAL A 287 8.51 22.83 1.52
CA VAL A 287 7.89 21.68 2.22
C VAL A 287 7.68 22.00 3.70
N VAL A 288 6.45 21.80 4.19
CA VAL A 288 6.15 21.83 5.63
C VAL A 288 6.78 20.62 6.30
N GLY A 289 7.83 20.85 7.10
CA GLY A 289 8.59 19.81 7.80
C GLY A 289 7.94 19.34 9.10
N LEU A 290 8.49 18.26 9.67
CA LEU A 290 8.16 17.74 11.00
C LEU A 290 9.40 17.74 11.89
N ALA A 291 10.47 17.10 11.43
CA ALA A 291 11.75 17.03 12.15
C ALA A 291 12.89 17.17 11.13
N PRO A 292 13.38 18.40 10.88
CA PRO A 292 14.31 18.69 9.77
C PRO A 292 15.58 17.82 9.73
N SER A 293 16.06 17.33 10.87
CA SER A 293 17.22 16.41 10.92
C SER A 293 16.94 15.04 10.29
N PHE A 294 15.67 14.70 10.03
CA PHE A 294 15.24 13.37 9.57
C PHE A 294 14.33 13.39 8.36
N ASP A 295 13.69 14.53 8.06
CA ASP A 295 12.76 14.67 6.95
C ASP A 295 13.46 14.42 5.61
N SER A 296 12.84 13.63 4.74
CA SER A 296 13.37 13.33 3.40
C SER A 296 12.21 13.24 2.42
N VAL A 297 12.42 13.72 1.20
CA VAL A 297 11.46 13.53 0.10
C VAL A 297 11.43 12.05 -0.26
N GLY A 298 10.28 11.57 -0.72
CA GLY A 298 10.20 10.24 -1.29
C GLY A 298 9.10 10.08 -2.32
N LEU A 299 9.19 8.95 -3.01
CA LEU A 299 8.39 8.61 -4.18
C LEU A 299 7.70 7.27 -3.97
N LEU A 300 6.49 7.14 -4.51
CA LEU A 300 5.68 5.93 -4.53
C LEU A 300 5.25 5.63 -5.96
N THR A 301 5.44 4.40 -6.45
CA THR A 301 4.99 3.97 -7.78
C THR A 301 4.53 2.51 -7.77
N ARG A 302 3.74 2.11 -8.77
CA ARG A 302 3.46 0.69 -9.06
C ARG A 302 4.56 0.04 -9.89
N ASP A 303 5.23 0.84 -10.71
CA ASP A 303 6.24 0.41 -11.67
C ASP A 303 7.66 0.83 -11.19
N PRO A 304 8.59 -0.13 -11.04
CA PRO A 304 9.97 0.17 -10.65
C PRO A 304 10.76 0.97 -11.71
N GLU A 305 10.43 0.88 -13.00
CA GLU A 305 11.09 1.66 -14.03
C GLU A 305 10.68 3.14 -13.95
N LEU A 306 9.37 3.41 -13.78
CA LEU A 306 8.89 4.75 -13.49
C LEU A 306 9.51 5.32 -12.21
N LEU A 307 9.68 4.50 -11.16
CA LEU A 307 10.35 4.94 -9.93
C LEU A 307 11.78 5.42 -10.23
N ALA A 308 12.55 4.65 -11.00
CA ALA A 308 13.93 5.00 -11.33
C ALA A 308 14.01 6.31 -12.13
N ARG A 309 13.11 6.52 -13.10
CA ARG A 309 13.05 7.79 -13.86
C ARG A 309 12.64 8.97 -12.97
N ALA A 310 11.67 8.79 -12.08
CA ALA A 310 11.23 9.82 -11.15
C ALA A 310 12.33 10.18 -10.13
N ALA A 311 13.04 9.17 -9.61
CA ALA A 311 14.18 9.38 -8.72
C ALA A 311 15.32 10.11 -9.44
N ALA A 312 15.62 9.77 -10.69
CA ALA A 312 16.63 10.46 -11.50
C ALA A 312 16.28 11.93 -11.76
N ALA A 313 14.98 12.29 -11.85
CA ALA A 313 14.54 13.68 -11.95
C ALA A 313 14.84 14.48 -10.67
N LEU A 314 14.69 13.84 -9.49
CA LEU A 314 14.96 14.47 -8.19
C LEU A 314 16.45 14.48 -7.81
N LEU A 315 17.24 13.56 -8.36
CA LEU A 315 18.63 13.30 -7.98
C LEU A 315 19.57 13.43 -9.19
N PRO A 316 19.61 14.61 -9.86
CA PRO A 316 20.38 14.77 -11.09
C PRO A 316 21.88 14.50 -10.85
N GLY A 317 22.44 13.60 -11.64
CA GLY A 317 23.88 13.29 -11.63
C GLY A 317 24.35 12.36 -10.51
N GLN A 318 23.45 11.82 -9.68
CA GLN A 318 23.83 10.78 -8.73
C GLN A 318 24.30 9.53 -9.46
N ARG A 319 25.47 9.00 -9.08
CA ARG A 319 26.07 7.82 -9.71
C ARG A 319 25.47 6.54 -9.14
N SER A 320 25.17 5.59 -10.00
CA SER A 320 24.80 4.23 -9.61
C SER A 320 26.05 3.39 -9.34
N VAL A 321 26.00 2.63 -8.25
CA VAL A 321 26.96 1.57 -7.92
C VAL A 321 26.18 0.27 -7.78
N PRO A 322 26.45 -0.76 -8.61
CA PRO A 322 25.72 -2.02 -8.54
C PRO A 322 25.74 -2.64 -7.14
N ILE A 323 24.56 -3.04 -6.67
CA ILE A 323 24.42 -3.80 -5.42
C ILE A 323 25.02 -5.19 -5.63
N ARG A 324 26.04 -5.51 -4.83
CA ARG A 324 26.84 -6.75 -4.88
C ARG A 324 26.73 -7.59 -3.60
N THR A 325 26.10 -7.05 -2.56
CA THR A 325 25.90 -7.76 -1.29
C THR A 325 24.60 -7.30 -0.67
N ILE A 326 23.78 -8.26 -0.26
CA ILE A 326 22.61 -8.05 0.58
C ILE A 326 22.90 -8.65 1.95
N LEU A 327 22.78 -7.82 2.98
CA LEU A 327 22.85 -8.21 4.38
C LEU A 327 21.45 -8.36 4.96
N VAL A 328 21.28 -9.18 5.99
CA VAL A 328 20.03 -9.29 6.76
C VAL A 328 20.39 -9.27 8.23
N ALA A 329 19.69 -8.46 9.03
CA ALA A 329 19.82 -8.46 10.48
C ALA A 329 18.65 -9.27 11.08
N PRO A 330 18.88 -10.48 11.63
CA PRO A 330 17.82 -11.30 12.20
C PRO A 330 16.95 -10.56 13.20
N GLN A 331 17.57 -9.73 14.05
CA GLN A 331 16.91 -8.92 15.08
C GLN A 331 15.83 -7.97 14.52
N LEU A 332 15.99 -7.51 13.26
CA LEU A 332 14.98 -6.70 12.59
C LEU A 332 13.91 -7.56 11.95
N SER A 333 14.29 -8.67 11.29
CA SER A 333 13.29 -9.56 10.69
C SER A 333 12.37 -10.19 11.74
N GLU A 334 12.85 -10.44 12.96
CA GLU A 334 12.07 -10.95 14.11
C GLU A 334 10.99 -9.99 14.62
N LEU A 335 11.00 -8.73 14.21
CA LEU A 335 9.93 -7.77 14.53
C LEU A 335 8.72 -7.90 13.58
N LEU A 336 8.84 -8.70 12.51
CA LEU A 336 7.74 -8.97 11.59
C LEU A 336 6.75 -9.96 12.19
N GLU A 337 5.47 -9.84 11.84
CA GLU A 337 4.48 -10.84 12.25
C GLU A 337 4.83 -12.25 11.72
N PRO A 338 4.59 -13.31 12.51
CA PRO A 338 4.94 -14.70 12.17
C PRO A 338 4.52 -15.13 10.76
N ASP A 339 3.30 -14.77 10.35
CA ASP A 339 2.70 -15.19 9.09
C ASP A 339 3.44 -14.65 7.84
N ALA A 340 4.18 -13.54 7.98
CA ALA A 340 4.89 -12.92 6.88
C ALA A 340 6.38 -13.32 6.81
N HIS A 341 6.94 -13.96 7.84
CA HIS A 341 8.37 -14.27 7.92
C HIS A 341 8.90 -15.12 6.76
N GLN A 342 8.18 -16.18 6.42
CA GLN A 342 8.57 -17.08 5.34
C GLN A 342 8.55 -16.35 4.00
N SER A 343 7.52 -15.54 3.76
CA SER A 343 7.39 -14.76 2.53
C SER A 343 8.47 -13.69 2.43
N PHE A 344 8.76 -12.97 3.52
CA PHE A 344 9.87 -12.02 3.58
C PHE A 344 11.21 -12.68 3.23
N THR A 345 11.52 -13.81 3.86
CA THR A 345 12.78 -14.53 3.62
C THR A 345 12.89 -14.98 2.16
N ALA A 346 11.82 -15.54 1.60
CA ALA A 346 11.76 -15.96 0.21
C ALA A 346 11.91 -14.77 -0.76
N ALA A 347 11.28 -13.63 -0.46
CA ALA A 347 11.38 -12.42 -1.26
C ALA A 347 12.82 -11.87 -1.28
N VAL A 348 13.52 -11.83 -0.15
CA VAL A 348 14.93 -11.41 -0.08
C VAL A 348 15.84 -12.36 -0.88
N GLN A 349 15.59 -13.67 -0.81
CA GLN A 349 16.31 -14.65 -1.64
C GLN A 349 16.00 -14.46 -3.14
N ALA A 350 14.75 -14.22 -3.50
CA ALA A 350 14.34 -14.00 -4.88
C ALA A 350 15.01 -12.76 -5.49
N LEU A 351 15.22 -11.69 -4.71
CA LEU A 351 15.98 -10.51 -5.16
C LEU A 351 17.40 -10.87 -5.59
N THR A 352 18.08 -11.76 -4.85
CA THR A 352 19.43 -12.24 -5.22
C THR A 352 19.41 -13.14 -6.46
N MET A 353 18.43 -14.04 -6.57
CA MET A 353 18.30 -14.95 -7.71
C MET A 353 17.94 -14.23 -9.01
N ARG A 354 17.10 -13.19 -8.96
CA ARG A 354 16.76 -12.36 -10.12
C ARG A 354 18.00 -11.71 -10.73
N HIS A 355 18.91 -11.22 -9.88
CA HIS A 355 20.15 -10.62 -10.35
C HIS A 355 21.05 -11.65 -11.03
N ALA A 356 21.13 -12.86 -10.47
CA ALA A 356 21.85 -13.99 -11.07
C ALA A 356 21.29 -14.37 -12.45
N ALA A 357 19.96 -14.42 -12.59
CA ALA A 357 19.30 -14.71 -13.87
C ALA A 357 19.55 -13.62 -14.93
N SER A 358 19.77 -12.36 -14.53
CA SER A 358 20.12 -11.25 -15.42
C SER A 358 21.61 -11.19 -15.80
N GLY A 359 22.40 -12.23 -15.50
CA GLY A 359 23.83 -12.32 -15.82
C GLY A 359 24.77 -11.64 -14.82
N GLY A 360 24.25 -11.22 -13.65
CA GLY A 360 25.06 -10.70 -12.55
C GLY A 360 25.49 -11.80 -11.56
N GLU A 361 26.46 -11.51 -10.70
CA GLU A 361 26.80 -12.36 -9.55
C GLU A 361 26.39 -11.66 -8.26
N LEU A 362 25.24 -12.02 -7.70
CA LEU A 362 24.80 -11.57 -6.37
C LEU A 362 24.69 -12.78 -5.44
N PRO A 363 25.62 -12.96 -4.48
CA PRO A 363 25.56 -14.07 -3.53
C PRO A 363 24.28 -14.07 -2.71
N ALA A 364 23.96 -15.23 -2.12
CA ALA A 364 22.87 -15.35 -1.16
C ALA A 364 22.99 -14.32 -0.02
N PRO A 365 21.87 -13.84 0.53
CA PRO A 365 21.87 -12.85 1.62
C PRO A 365 22.67 -13.36 2.82
N ARG A 366 23.47 -12.48 3.44
CA ARG A 366 24.33 -12.85 4.57
C ARG A 366 23.81 -12.24 5.87
N PRO A 367 23.86 -12.96 7.00
CA PRO A 367 23.52 -12.38 8.28
C PRO A 367 24.54 -11.30 8.67
N THR A 368 24.07 -10.28 9.38
CA THR A 368 24.92 -9.25 10.00
C THR A 368 24.33 -8.82 11.34
N GLU A 369 25.16 -8.25 12.20
CA GLU A 369 24.69 -7.57 13.40
C GLU A 369 24.39 -6.10 13.08
N LEU A 370 23.50 -5.49 13.86
CA LEU A 370 23.24 -4.06 13.72
C LEU A 370 24.48 -3.27 14.15
N PRO A 371 24.89 -2.23 13.40
CA PRO A 371 26.10 -1.47 13.72
C PRO A 371 25.80 -0.42 14.80
N LEU A 372 25.34 -0.87 15.96
CA LEU A 372 25.04 -0.05 17.13
C LEU A 372 26.23 -0.04 18.11
N PRO A 373 26.42 1.03 18.89
CA PRO A 373 27.44 1.06 19.94
C PRO A 373 27.25 -0.05 20.97
N GLU A 374 28.34 -0.43 21.65
CA GLU A 374 28.30 -1.46 22.71
C GLU A 374 27.29 -1.08 23.80
N GLY A 375 26.41 -2.03 24.16
CA GLY A 375 25.36 -1.82 25.16
C GLY A 375 24.13 -1.04 24.67
N ILE A 376 24.08 -0.65 23.39
CA ILE A 376 22.94 0.04 22.79
C ILE A 376 22.13 -0.94 21.94
N GLY A 377 20.86 -1.13 22.30
CA GLY A 377 19.90 -1.91 21.54
C GLY A 377 19.03 -1.06 20.61
N ILE A 378 18.07 -1.73 19.96
CA ILE A 378 17.13 -1.10 19.03
C ILE A 378 16.23 -0.09 19.76
N ASP A 379 15.85 -0.38 21.01
CA ASP A 379 14.99 0.50 21.80
C ASP A 379 15.72 1.79 22.21
N GLU A 380 17.00 1.72 22.59
CA GLU A 380 17.82 2.91 22.89
C GLU A 380 18.05 3.76 21.64
N ALA A 381 18.31 3.11 20.50
CA ALA A 381 18.44 3.80 19.21
C ALA A 381 17.13 4.52 18.82
N LEU A 382 15.99 3.84 18.98
CA LEU A 382 14.67 4.44 18.76
C LEU A 382 14.41 5.58 19.75
N GLY A 383 14.79 5.42 21.02
CA GLY A 383 14.68 6.46 22.05
C GLY A 383 15.41 7.73 21.64
N ALA A 384 16.68 7.62 21.22
CA ALA A 384 17.45 8.78 20.76
C ALA A 384 16.82 9.45 19.53
N PHE A 385 16.38 8.67 18.54
CA PHE A 385 15.62 9.19 17.39
C PHE A 385 14.39 9.97 17.85
N ARG A 386 13.56 9.39 18.74
CA ARG A 386 12.32 9.99 19.21
C ARG A 386 12.56 11.27 20.01
N THR A 387 13.58 11.31 20.88
CA THR A 387 13.94 12.52 21.63
C THR A 387 14.22 13.68 20.69
N VAL A 388 15.07 13.49 19.68
CA VAL A 388 15.42 14.56 18.73
C VAL A 388 14.22 14.91 17.84
N GLN A 389 13.45 13.91 17.37
CA GLN A 389 12.27 14.12 16.54
C GLN A 389 11.22 14.97 17.27
N LEU A 390 10.93 14.65 18.53
CA LEU A 390 9.95 15.35 19.35
C LEU A 390 10.38 16.80 19.63
N ALA A 391 11.64 17.02 19.99
CA ALA A 391 12.19 18.35 20.22
C ALA A 391 12.12 19.23 18.95
N GLU A 392 12.47 18.67 17.79
CA GLU A 392 12.36 19.37 16.52
C GLU A 392 10.92 19.67 16.12
N ALA A 393 10.01 18.71 16.28
CA ALA A 393 8.59 18.90 16.00
C ALA A 393 8.01 20.06 16.85
N TRP A 394 8.35 20.11 18.14
CA TRP A 394 7.95 21.23 19.00
C TRP A 394 8.58 22.55 18.56
N ARG A 395 9.87 22.58 18.20
CA ARG A 395 10.50 23.81 17.69
C ARG A 395 9.88 24.31 16.38
N MET A 396 9.41 23.40 15.52
CA MET A 396 8.76 23.73 14.25
C MET A 396 7.34 24.27 14.45
N HIS A 397 6.54 23.60 15.28
CA HIS A 397 5.08 23.82 15.32
C HIS A 397 4.54 24.26 16.68
N GLY A 398 5.38 24.34 17.71
CA GLY A 398 4.96 24.65 19.09
C GLY A 398 4.21 25.98 19.20
N ASN A 399 4.62 27.01 18.46
CA ASN A 399 3.89 28.28 18.42
C ASN A 399 2.46 28.13 17.88
N PHE A 400 2.26 27.34 16.82
CA PHE A 400 0.94 27.05 16.27
C PHE A 400 0.09 26.26 17.28
N VAL A 401 0.69 25.26 17.93
CA VAL A 401 0.01 24.43 18.94
C VAL A 401 -0.40 25.24 20.17
N GLU A 402 0.45 26.16 20.64
CA GLU A 402 0.14 27.04 21.78
C GLU A 402 -0.92 28.09 21.42
N ALA A 403 -0.90 28.63 20.20
CA ALA A 403 -1.92 29.56 19.73
C ALA A 403 -3.29 28.89 19.51
N HIS A 404 -3.31 27.59 19.18
CA HIS A 404 -4.51 26.84 18.81
C HIS A 404 -4.67 25.54 19.63
N PRO A 405 -5.01 25.62 20.93
CA PRO A 405 -5.01 24.47 21.84
C PRO A 405 -5.96 23.32 21.43
N ASP A 406 -6.99 23.63 20.64
CA ASP A 406 -8.01 22.67 20.17
C ASP A 406 -7.87 22.30 18.69
N ALA A 407 -6.80 22.75 18.01
CA ALA A 407 -6.64 22.48 16.58
C ALA A 407 -6.18 21.05 16.26
N LEU A 408 -5.56 20.35 17.21
CA LEU A 408 -4.96 19.02 16.99
C LEU A 408 -5.83 17.89 17.53
N THR A 409 -5.77 16.72 16.89
CA THR A 409 -6.35 15.51 17.48
C THR A 409 -5.63 15.14 18.78
N PRO A 410 -6.29 14.46 19.73
CA PRO A 410 -5.70 14.19 21.04
C PRO A 410 -4.35 13.45 21.00
N ASP A 411 -4.19 12.50 20.07
CA ASP A 411 -2.98 11.70 19.93
C ASP A 411 -1.82 12.50 19.32
N VAL A 412 -2.09 13.37 18.34
CA VAL A 412 -1.08 14.26 17.74
C VAL A 412 -0.68 15.35 18.73
N ALA A 413 -1.65 15.93 19.45
CA ALA A 413 -1.41 16.90 20.51
C ALA A 413 -0.51 16.33 21.62
N ALA A 414 -0.75 15.08 22.04
CA ALA A 414 0.08 14.41 23.03
C ALA A 414 1.55 14.27 22.59
N ARG A 415 1.79 13.99 21.29
CA ARG A 415 3.15 13.89 20.73
C ARG A 415 3.86 15.25 20.72
N PHE A 416 3.19 16.33 20.32
CA PHE A 416 3.80 17.67 20.40
C PHE A 416 4.11 18.09 21.84
N ARG A 417 3.17 17.88 22.77
CA ARG A 417 3.39 18.17 24.20
C ARG A 417 4.59 17.40 24.77
N ALA A 418 4.78 16.14 24.37
CA ALA A 418 5.95 15.37 24.78
C ALA A 418 7.29 15.96 24.29
N GLY A 419 7.28 16.73 23.19
CA GLY A 419 8.46 17.46 22.71
C GLY A 419 8.75 18.78 23.43
N ARG A 420 7.73 19.40 24.04
CA ARG A 420 7.84 20.70 24.73
C ARG A 420 8.87 20.69 25.85
N ASP A 421 8.90 19.61 26.61
CA ASP A 421 9.67 19.50 27.85
C ASP A 421 11.07 18.90 27.64
N ILE A 422 11.47 18.66 26.39
CA ILE A 422 12.81 18.15 26.07
C ILE A 422 13.81 19.29 26.15
N ASP A 423 14.67 19.25 27.17
CA ASP A 423 15.73 20.24 27.32
C ASP A 423 16.92 19.98 26.37
N ALA A 424 17.75 21.03 26.20
CA ALA A 424 18.90 21.00 25.30
C ALA A 424 19.95 19.95 25.71
N ALA A 425 20.05 19.62 27.00
CA ALA A 425 21.02 18.64 27.49
C ALA A 425 20.60 17.21 27.09
N THR A 426 19.33 16.88 27.27
CA THR A 426 18.71 15.61 26.86
C THR A 426 18.78 15.45 25.34
N GLU A 427 18.45 16.52 24.59
CA GLU A 427 18.59 16.52 23.14
C GLU A 427 20.04 16.32 22.70
N ALA A 428 21.02 16.97 23.35
CA ALA A 428 22.44 16.83 23.00
C ALA A 428 22.96 15.40 23.22
N VAL A 429 22.57 14.74 24.32
CA VAL A 429 22.92 13.33 24.57
C VAL A 429 22.34 12.43 23.48
N ALA A 430 21.07 12.62 23.12
CA ALA A 430 20.45 11.86 22.04
C ALA A 430 21.19 12.10 20.70
N ARG A 431 21.50 13.35 20.36
CA ARG A 431 22.24 13.69 19.13
C ARG A 431 23.63 13.06 19.07
N GLN A 432 24.34 12.99 20.20
CA GLN A 432 25.63 12.31 20.28
C GLN A 432 25.49 10.83 19.94
N LEU A 433 24.52 10.13 20.54
CA LEU A 433 24.25 8.72 20.24
C LEU A 433 23.85 8.51 18.78
N ILE A 434 23.01 9.38 18.21
CA ILE A 434 22.64 9.33 16.79
C ILE A 434 23.89 9.45 15.90
N SER A 435 24.84 10.33 16.25
CA SER A 435 26.07 10.49 15.48
C SER A 435 26.94 9.22 15.48
N GLU A 436 27.00 8.51 16.61
CA GLU A 436 27.74 7.26 16.74
C GLU A 436 27.07 6.12 15.94
N ILE A 437 25.74 5.99 16.06
CA ILE A 437 24.94 5.02 15.28
C ILE A 437 25.09 5.29 13.78
N ARG A 438 25.01 6.57 13.35
CA ARG A 438 25.15 6.96 11.95
C ARG A 438 26.50 6.53 11.38
N LYS A 439 27.58 6.74 12.13
CA LYS A 439 28.91 6.30 11.73
C LYS A 439 28.95 4.78 11.50
N GLY A 440 28.40 3.99 12.42
CA GLY A 440 28.33 2.53 12.27
C GLY A 440 27.58 2.10 11.01
N TRP A 441 26.43 2.72 10.72
CA TRP A 441 25.66 2.45 9.49
C TRP A 441 26.43 2.81 8.22
N HIS A 442 27.12 3.95 8.20
CA HIS A 442 27.93 4.38 7.06
C HIS A 442 29.12 3.45 6.85
N ASP A 443 29.75 2.97 7.93
CA ASP A 443 30.84 2.00 7.88
C ASP A 443 30.36 0.64 7.34
N LEU A 444 29.17 0.17 7.75
CA LEU A 444 28.58 -1.10 7.30
C LEU A 444 28.11 -1.04 5.83
N LEU A 445 27.39 0.02 5.45
CA LEU A 445 26.74 0.15 4.13
C LEU A 445 27.63 0.88 3.12
N GLN A 446 28.84 0.36 2.92
CA GLN A 446 29.74 0.83 1.87
C GLN A 446 29.11 0.72 0.46
N PRO A 447 29.65 1.44 -0.55
CA PRO A 447 29.20 1.32 -1.94
C PRO A 447 28.97 -0.13 -2.41
N GLY A 448 27.74 -0.42 -2.87
CA GLY A 448 27.30 -1.73 -3.36
C GLY A 448 26.86 -2.72 -2.26
N VAL A 449 26.79 -2.31 -0.99
CA VAL A 449 26.23 -3.09 0.11
C VAL A 449 24.86 -2.55 0.46
N ALA A 450 23.85 -3.43 0.48
CA ALA A 450 22.51 -3.12 0.97
C ALA A 450 22.16 -4.01 2.16
N LEU A 451 21.30 -3.54 3.05
CA LEU A 451 20.69 -4.33 4.12
C LEU A 451 19.18 -4.47 3.88
N ALA A 452 18.69 -5.70 3.91
CA ALA A 452 17.27 -6.03 3.81
C ALA A 452 16.62 -6.15 5.19
N LEU A 453 15.46 -5.51 5.34
CA LEU A 453 14.61 -5.56 6.54
C LEU A 453 13.12 -5.43 6.13
N PRO A 454 12.16 -5.83 6.98
CA PRO A 454 10.75 -5.54 6.72
C PRO A 454 10.47 -4.03 6.67
N SER A 455 9.59 -3.59 5.76
CA SER A 455 9.21 -2.17 5.63
C SER A 455 8.22 -1.71 6.71
N ALA A 456 7.49 -2.67 7.29
CA ALA A 456 6.58 -2.52 8.42
C ALA A 456 6.57 -3.83 9.22
N SER A 457 6.08 -3.79 10.47
CA SER A 457 6.08 -4.97 11.35
C SER A 457 4.96 -5.97 11.07
N THR A 458 3.97 -5.61 10.25
CA THR A 458 2.81 -6.45 9.92
C THR A 458 2.38 -6.20 8.46
N ALA A 459 1.44 -6.98 7.94
CA ALA A 459 0.56 -6.48 6.88
C ALA A 459 -0.34 -5.34 7.41
N ALA A 460 -1.00 -4.61 6.51
CA ALA A 460 -1.83 -3.46 6.85
C ALA A 460 -2.86 -3.79 7.97
N PRO A 461 -2.77 -3.18 9.16
CA PRO A 461 -3.75 -3.40 10.24
C PRO A 461 -5.17 -3.01 9.85
N ARG A 462 -6.18 -3.59 10.51
CA ARG A 462 -7.57 -3.20 10.28
C ARG A 462 -7.83 -1.80 10.86
N ILE A 463 -8.76 -1.08 10.25
CA ILE A 463 -9.16 0.26 10.72
C ILE A 463 -9.80 0.19 12.12
N ASP A 464 -10.45 -0.94 12.43
CA ASP A 464 -11.11 -1.22 13.73
C ASP A 464 -10.18 -1.92 14.74
N THR A 465 -8.88 -2.01 14.47
CA THR A 465 -7.92 -2.54 15.43
C THR A 465 -7.91 -1.67 16.69
N ASP A 466 -7.90 -2.33 17.85
CA ASP A 466 -7.84 -1.67 19.15
C ASP A 466 -6.66 -0.68 19.24
N PRO A 467 -6.85 0.53 19.82
CA PRO A 467 -5.80 1.55 19.87
C PRO A 467 -4.50 1.11 20.55
N GLU A 468 -4.56 0.27 21.59
CA GLU A 468 -3.37 -0.24 22.28
C GLU A 468 -2.60 -1.20 21.38
N GLN A 469 -3.33 -2.09 20.67
CA GLN A 469 -2.72 -3.00 19.70
C GLN A 469 -2.12 -2.24 18.50
N MET A 470 -2.81 -1.19 18.02
CA MET A 470 -2.29 -0.32 16.97
C MET A 470 -1.00 0.37 17.42
N GLU A 471 -0.91 0.81 18.67
CA GLU A 471 0.31 1.41 19.21
C GLU A 471 1.46 0.40 19.32
N ILE A 472 1.19 -0.86 19.72
CA ILE A 472 2.20 -1.94 19.72
C ILE A 472 2.76 -2.15 18.31
N VAL A 473 1.89 -2.27 17.30
CA VAL A 473 2.28 -2.39 15.89
C VAL A 473 3.08 -1.17 15.44
N ARG A 474 2.65 0.04 15.82
CA ARG A 474 3.35 1.29 15.47
C ARG A 474 4.77 1.32 16.06
N GLN A 475 4.95 0.88 17.31
CA GLN A 475 6.27 0.84 17.95
C GLN A 475 7.17 -0.21 17.31
N ALA A 476 6.66 -1.41 17.01
CA ALA A 476 7.41 -2.42 16.26
C ALA A 476 7.82 -1.93 14.87
N THR A 477 6.91 -1.23 14.17
CA THR A 477 7.23 -0.60 12.88
C THR A 477 8.28 0.50 13.01
N LEU A 478 8.23 1.33 14.05
CA LEU A 478 9.24 2.37 14.28
C LEU A 478 10.64 1.81 14.54
N ARG A 479 10.74 0.68 15.24
CA ARG A 479 12.01 -0.04 15.43
C ARG A 479 12.64 -0.49 14.11
N LEU A 480 11.82 -0.83 13.11
CA LEU A 480 12.29 -1.13 11.76
C LEU A 480 12.70 0.14 11.00
N THR A 481 11.86 1.18 11.04
CA THR A 481 12.00 2.30 10.13
C THR A 481 13.00 3.37 10.58
N CYS A 482 13.29 3.48 11.89
CA CYS A 482 14.12 4.56 12.45
C CYS A 482 15.57 4.53 11.95
N HIS A 483 16.10 3.37 11.58
CA HIS A 483 17.49 3.22 11.15
C HIS A 483 17.86 4.08 9.92
N ALA A 484 16.96 4.14 8.93
CA ALA A 484 17.17 5.02 7.77
C ALA A 484 17.20 6.50 8.18
N SER A 485 16.36 6.90 9.14
CA SER A 485 16.31 8.27 9.65
C SER A 485 17.56 8.63 10.46
N LEU A 486 17.94 7.78 11.41
CA LEU A 486 19.12 7.94 12.25
C LEU A 486 20.38 8.18 11.42
N ALA A 487 20.57 7.34 10.40
CA ALA A 487 21.74 7.35 9.57
C ALA A 487 21.62 8.19 8.28
N GLY A 488 20.46 8.81 8.01
CA GLY A 488 20.22 9.62 6.82
C GLY A 488 20.29 8.82 5.51
N LEU A 489 19.94 7.55 5.55
CA LEU A 489 20.12 6.59 4.46
C LEU A 489 18.97 6.63 3.46
N PRO A 490 19.25 6.40 2.16
CA PRO A 490 18.21 6.04 1.21
C PRO A 490 17.65 4.65 1.54
N ALA A 491 16.35 4.47 1.32
CA ALA A 491 15.66 3.25 1.65
C ALA A 491 14.54 2.95 0.64
N LEU A 492 14.51 1.74 0.10
CA LEU A 492 13.57 1.33 -0.93
C LEU A 492 12.68 0.18 -0.45
N SER A 493 11.39 0.42 -0.29
CA SER A 493 10.36 -0.60 -0.07
C SER A 493 9.99 -1.26 -1.40
N ILE A 494 9.91 -2.60 -1.40
CA ILE A 494 9.65 -3.46 -2.55
C ILE A 494 8.48 -4.40 -2.22
N PRO A 495 7.39 -4.42 -2.99
CA PRO A 495 6.16 -5.15 -2.63
C PRO A 495 6.23 -6.63 -3.05
N HIS A 496 7.24 -7.37 -2.57
CA HIS A 496 7.50 -8.77 -2.99
C HIS A 496 7.20 -9.80 -1.90
N ALA A 497 6.88 -9.39 -0.66
CA ALA A 497 6.45 -10.29 0.40
C ALA A 497 4.95 -10.12 0.68
N GLN A 498 4.36 -11.09 1.39
CA GLN A 498 2.95 -11.11 1.72
C GLN A 498 2.67 -11.81 3.05
N SER A 499 1.56 -11.45 3.67
CA SER A 499 0.93 -12.12 4.82
C SER A 499 -0.45 -12.58 4.39
N GLY A 500 -0.60 -13.87 4.10
CA GLY A 500 -1.76 -14.36 3.34
C GLY A 500 -1.85 -13.68 1.97
N ASP A 501 -2.98 -13.01 1.71
CA ASP A 501 -3.22 -12.25 0.47
C ASP A 501 -2.83 -10.75 0.57
N LEU A 502 -2.28 -10.31 1.71
CA LEU A 502 -1.96 -8.90 1.97
C LEU A 502 -0.49 -8.59 1.68
N PRO A 503 -0.18 -7.43 1.08
CA PRO A 503 1.19 -7.06 0.78
C PRO A 503 2.01 -6.77 2.05
N VAL A 504 3.28 -7.13 1.99
CA VAL A 504 4.33 -6.78 2.95
C VAL A 504 5.57 -6.34 2.17
N GLY A 505 6.13 -5.17 2.50
CA GLY A 505 7.28 -4.62 1.81
C GLY A 505 8.61 -5.19 2.33
N VAL A 506 9.50 -5.57 1.41
CA VAL A 506 10.93 -5.76 1.69
C VAL A 506 11.63 -4.42 1.51
N CYS A 507 12.22 -3.86 2.57
CA CYS A 507 12.98 -2.62 2.52
C CYS A 507 14.46 -2.94 2.28
N LEU A 508 15.10 -2.25 1.34
CA LEU A 508 16.56 -2.23 1.16
C LEU A 508 17.11 -0.87 1.62
N LEU A 509 18.00 -0.89 2.63
CA LEU A 509 18.82 0.27 3.00
C LEU A 509 20.14 0.21 2.25
N ALA A 510 20.59 1.31 1.68
CA ALA A 510 21.94 1.45 1.14
C ALA A 510 22.67 2.61 1.81
N GLY A 511 23.98 2.72 1.57
CA GLY A 511 24.77 3.86 2.07
C GLY A 511 24.29 5.19 1.48
N PRO A 512 24.70 6.33 2.06
CA PRO A 512 24.34 7.66 1.55
C PRO A 512 24.65 7.81 0.06
N HIS A 513 23.73 8.46 -0.66
CA HIS A 513 23.82 8.75 -2.09
C HIS A 513 23.86 7.52 -3.01
N GLN A 514 23.33 6.39 -2.55
CA GLN A 514 23.10 5.18 -3.36
C GLN A 514 21.62 4.98 -3.73
N ASP A 515 20.83 6.04 -3.73
CA ASP A 515 19.41 6.02 -4.09
C ASP A 515 19.21 5.46 -5.51
N THR A 516 19.99 5.97 -6.48
CA THR A 516 19.96 5.50 -7.88
C THR A 516 20.33 4.02 -7.94
N SER A 517 21.33 3.57 -7.17
CA SER A 517 21.70 2.15 -7.09
C SER A 517 20.52 1.27 -6.65
N LEU A 518 19.72 1.72 -5.67
CA LEU A 518 18.54 0.99 -5.22
C LEU A 518 17.47 0.93 -6.33
N THR A 519 17.16 2.06 -6.97
CA THR A 519 16.13 2.10 -8.02
C THR A 519 16.51 1.31 -9.27
N GLU A 520 17.76 1.40 -9.73
CA GLU A 520 18.25 0.60 -10.86
C GLU A 520 18.32 -0.88 -10.53
N PHE A 521 18.61 -1.24 -9.27
CA PHE A 521 18.60 -2.63 -8.83
C PHE A 521 17.21 -3.28 -9.00
N VAL A 522 16.13 -2.51 -8.83
CA VAL A 522 14.75 -3.01 -8.97
C VAL A 522 14.15 -2.86 -10.36
N ALA A 523 14.59 -1.89 -11.14
CA ALA A 523 14.07 -1.58 -12.48
C ALA A 523 14.48 -2.60 -13.56
N LYS A 524 15.51 -3.42 -13.35
CA LYS A 524 15.90 -4.43 -14.35
C LYS A 524 14.79 -5.49 -14.52
N PRO A 525 14.30 -5.74 -15.75
CA PRO A 525 13.14 -6.60 -15.99
C PRO A 525 13.37 -8.04 -15.53
N LEU A 526 12.29 -8.69 -15.12
CA LEU A 526 12.18 -10.15 -15.18
C LEU A 526 12.30 -10.52 -16.66
N VAL A 527 13.27 -11.36 -17.03
CA VAL A 527 13.22 -12.00 -18.35
C VAL A 527 11.85 -12.68 -18.43
N GLU A 528 11.00 -12.23 -19.36
CA GLU A 528 9.76 -12.94 -19.69
C GLU A 528 10.15 -14.39 -20.02
N GLN A 529 9.72 -15.33 -19.18
CA GLN A 529 9.78 -16.73 -19.56
C GLN A 529 8.58 -16.97 -20.46
N ASP A 530 8.87 -17.17 -21.76
CA ASP A 530 7.95 -17.69 -22.78
C ASP A 530 7.25 -19.00 -22.34
#